data_AF-A0A183DRP8-F1
#
_entry.id   AF-A0A183DRP8-F1
#
_cell.length_a   1.000
_cell.length_b   1.000
_cell.length_c   1.000
_cell.angle_alpha   90.00
_cell.angle_beta   90.00
_cell.angle_gamma   90.00
#
_symmetry.space_group_name_H-M   'P 1'
#
loop_
_entity.id
_entity.type
_entity.pdbx_description
1 polymer ?
#
loop_
_entity_poly.entity_id
_entity_poly.type
_entity_poly.pdbx_seq_one_letter_code
_entity_poly.pdbx_strand_id
1 'polypeptide(L)'
;MCDDPPGYESLDVLKKKYPLIDTSYESVMPWKLPREGFGDEACTGRVQKTLEGIEQRFPGTVVLLVSHGAPIGAIHQILCGSWKYVGQATVSKFVKKSNGHYVKELSSDASHLSDKTNLRPW
;
A
#
# COMPACT_ATOMS: atom_id res chain seq x y z
N MET A 1 -15.36 0.35 2.02
CA MET A 1 -15.84 0.33 0.62
C MET A 1 -15.06 1.41 -0.13
N CYS A 2 -14.50 1.11 -1.31
CA CYS A 2 -13.53 2.02 -1.97
C CYS A 2 -14.18 3.24 -2.67
N ASP A 3 -15.50 3.20 -2.84
CA ASP A 3 -16.35 4.19 -3.47
C ASP A 3 -16.64 5.42 -2.59
N ASP A 4 -16.61 5.26 -1.26
CA ASP A 4 -16.73 6.35 -0.28
C ASP A 4 -15.64 6.21 0.81
N PRO A 5 -14.40 6.64 0.52
CA PRO A 5 -13.31 6.51 1.47
C PRO A 5 -13.54 7.42 2.68
N PRO A 6 -13.15 6.99 3.89
CA PRO A 6 -13.12 7.89 5.04
C PRO A 6 -12.24 9.10 4.74
N GLY A 7 -12.64 10.26 5.25
CA GLY A 7 -11.85 11.48 5.12
C GLY A 7 -10.48 11.37 5.80
N TYR A 8 -9.68 12.43 5.65
CA TYR A 8 -8.33 12.51 6.20
C TYR A 8 -8.24 13.66 7.20
N GLU A 9 -7.40 13.48 8.22
CA GLU A 9 -7.02 14.55 9.13
C GLU A 9 -6.18 15.61 8.41
N SER A 10 -6.22 16.85 8.87
CA SER A 10 -5.38 17.92 8.32
C SER A 10 -3.90 17.70 8.66
N LEU A 11 -2.99 18.28 7.86
CA LEU A 11 -1.55 18.20 8.10
C LEU A 11 -1.16 18.78 9.47
N ASP A 12 -1.83 19.84 9.93
CA ASP A 12 -1.60 20.43 11.25
C ASP A 12 -1.90 19.45 12.39
N VAL A 13 -3.02 18.74 12.29
CA VAL A 13 -3.43 17.72 13.27
C VAL A 13 -2.44 16.55 13.24
N LEU A 14 -2.08 16.07 12.04
CA LEU A 14 -1.12 14.99 11.88
C LEU A 14 0.25 15.37 12.44
N LYS A 15 0.76 16.58 12.17
CA LYS A 15 2.09 17.02 12.65
C LYS A 15 2.15 17.15 14.16
N LYS A 16 1.06 17.62 14.78
CA LYS A 16 0.93 17.68 16.24
C LYS A 16 0.94 16.28 16.87
N LYS A 17 0.26 15.32 16.25
CA LYS A 17 0.15 13.94 16.76
C LYS A 17 1.40 13.11 16.49
N TYR A 18 2.06 13.34 15.35
CA TYR A 18 3.21 12.59 14.86
C TYR A 18 4.31 13.56 14.42
N PRO A 19 5.18 14.03 15.34
CA PRO A 19 6.13 15.12 15.07
C PRO A 19 7.12 14.85 13.94
N LEU A 20 7.39 13.58 13.64
CA LEU A 20 8.36 13.15 12.62
C LEU A 20 7.79 13.00 11.22
N ILE A 21 6.49 13.26 11.00
CA ILE A 21 5.95 13.19 9.63
C ILE A 21 6.57 14.29 8.75
N ASP A 22 6.76 13.92 7.49
CA ASP A 22 7.13 14.85 6.44
C ASP A 22 5.85 15.51 5.88
N THR A 23 5.67 16.79 6.19
CA THR A 23 4.55 17.60 5.69
C THR A 23 4.82 18.21 4.31
N SER A 24 6.04 18.04 3.77
CA SER A 24 6.41 18.49 2.43
C SER A 24 6.17 17.43 1.35
N TYR A 25 5.85 16.19 1.76
CA TYR A 25 5.50 15.13 0.82
C TYR A 25 4.20 15.43 0.09
N GLU A 26 4.29 15.58 -1.23
CA GLU A 26 3.11 15.65 -2.10
C GLU A 26 2.63 14.24 -2.45
N SER A 27 1.35 13.94 -2.34
CA SER A 27 0.83 12.62 -2.73
C SER A 27 0.85 12.41 -4.24
N VAL A 28 0.96 11.16 -4.70
CA VAL A 28 0.80 10.82 -6.13
C VAL A 28 -0.66 10.97 -6.56
N MET A 29 -1.59 10.57 -5.69
CA MET A 29 -3.02 10.77 -5.90
C MET A 29 -3.45 12.15 -5.42
N PRO A 30 -4.41 12.80 -6.09
CA PRO A 30 -4.99 14.04 -5.59
C PRO A 30 -5.75 13.81 -4.27
N TRP A 31 -5.91 14.88 -3.50
CA TRP A 31 -6.66 14.85 -2.22
C TRP A 31 -8.08 14.33 -2.39
N LYS A 32 -8.76 14.77 -3.45
CA LYS A 32 -10.08 14.25 -3.84
C LYS A 32 -9.88 13.10 -4.82
N LEU A 33 -10.11 11.88 -4.34
CA LEU A 33 -10.02 10.68 -5.17
C LEU A 33 -11.15 10.62 -6.21
N PRO A 34 -10.91 10.01 -7.38
CA PRO A 34 -11.97 9.73 -8.34
C PRO A 34 -12.97 8.73 -7.75
N ARG A 35 -14.22 8.76 -8.22
CA ARG A 35 -15.16 7.67 -7.95
C ARG A 35 -14.66 6.39 -8.59
N GLU A 36 -14.66 5.30 -7.83
CA GLU A 36 -14.27 3.97 -8.29
C GLU A 36 -15.49 3.05 -8.37
N GLY A 37 -15.32 1.88 -8.98
CA GLY A 37 -16.35 0.85 -9.01
C GLY A 37 -16.59 0.22 -7.64
N PHE A 38 -17.53 -0.72 -7.59
CA PHE A 38 -17.78 -1.51 -6.38
C PHE A 38 -16.75 -2.63 -6.22
N GLY A 39 -16.51 -3.01 -4.96
CA GLY A 39 -15.60 -4.11 -4.60
C GLY A 39 -14.16 -3.67 -4.37
N ASP A 40 -13.39 -4.57 -3.78
CA ASP A 40 -12.01 -4.29 -3.36
C ASP A 40 -11.07 -4.12 -4.57
N GLU A 41 -11.33 -4.83 -5.67
CA GLU A 41 -10.54 -4.74 -6.90
C GLU A 41 -10.65 -3.38 -7.59
N ALA A 42 -11.69 -2.60 -7.29
CA ALA A 42 -11.92 -1.29 -7.91
C ALA A 42 -10.77 -0.30 -7.66
N CYS A 43 -9.99 -0.48 -6.58
CA CYS A 43 -8.84 0.36 -6.28
C CYS A 43 -7.58 0.02 -7.11
N THR A 44 -7.56 -1.11 -7.84
CA THR A 44 -6.34 -1.63 -8.49
C THR A 44 -5.67 -0.61 -9.40
N GLY A 45 -6.45 0.07 -10.25
CA GLY A 45 -5.90 1.09 -11.16
C GLY A 45 -5.27 2.28 -10.44
N ARG A 46 -5.85 2.71 -9.30
CA ARG A 46 -5.29 3.78 -8.47
C ARG A 46 -4.04 3.33 -7.73
N VAL A 47 -4.03 2.10 -7.21
CA VAL A 47 -2.84 1.52 -6.57
C VAL A 47 -1.69 1.43 -7.57
N GLN A 48 -1.95 0.96 -8.79
CA GLN A 48 -0.94 0.91 -9.85
C GLN A 48 -0.31 2.28 -10.13
N LYS A 49 -1.14 3.30 -10.39
CA LYS A 49 -0.65 4.68 -10.61
C LYS A 49 0.14 5.22 -9.43
N THR A 50 -0.25 4.86 -8.20
CA THR A 50 0.46 5.26 -6.97
C THR A 50 1.86 4.63 -6.92
N LEU A 51 1.97 3.33 -7.21
CA LEU A 51 3.26 2.62 -7.27
C LEU A 51 4.17 3.20 -8.35
N GLU A 52 3.64 3.43 -9.56
CA GLU A 52 4.37 4.02 -10.68
C GLU A 52 4.89 5.43 -10.33
N GLY A 53 4.05 6.27 -9.73
CA GLY A 53 4.47 7.62 -9.32
C GLY A 53 5.50 7.62 -8.20
N ILE A 54 5.42 6.69 -7.24
CA ILE A 54 6.44 6.51 -6.20
C ILE A 54 7.76 6.07 -6.83
N GLU A 55 7.74 5.08 -7.72
CA GLU A 55 8.94 4.59 -8.41
C GLU A 55 9.61 5.70 -9.23
N GLN A 56 8.84 6.54 -9.91
CA GLN A 56 9.36 7.68 -10.66
C GLN A 56 10.01 8.74 -9.76
N ARG A 57 9.42 9.03 -8.59
CA ARG A 57 9.93 10.07 -7.67
C ARG A 57 11.12 9.60 -6.84
N PHE A 58 11.19 8.31 -6.51
CA PHE A 58 12.24 7.74 -5.66
C PHE A 58 12.92 6.54 -6.32
N PRO A 59 13.56 6.73 -7.49
CA PRO A 59 14.13 5.64 -8.27
C PRO A 59 15.24 4.91 -7.50
N GLY A 60 15.22 3.58 -7.53
CA GLY A 60 16.26 2.74 -6.90
C GLY A 60 16.23 2.71 -5.37
N THR A 61 15.19 3.26 -4.74
CA THR A 61 15.06 3.27 -3.27
C THR A 61 14.25 2.08 -2.76
N VAL A 62 14.46 1.74 -1.48
CA VAL A 62 13.59 0.78 -0.77
C VAL A 62 12.45 1.57 -0.14
N VAL A 63 11.21 1.25 -0.52
CA VAL A 63 10.00 1.90 -0.01
C VAL A 63 9.21 0.93 0.87
N LEU A 64 8.83 1.37 2.06
CA LEU A 64 7.89 0.67 2.92
C LEU A 64 6.48 1.26 2.73
N LEU A 65 5.53 0.43 2.31
CA LEU A 65 4.13 0.81 2.17
C LEU A 65 3.32 0.19 3.31
N VAL A 66 2.64 1.04 4.09
CA VAL A 66 1.69 0.64 5.12
C VAL A 66 0.29 0.95 4.59
N SER A 67 -0.57 -0.07 4.49
CA SER A 67 -1.89 0.08 3.89
C SER A 67 -2.91 -0.94 4.42
N HIS A 68 -4.10 -0.95 3.84
CA HIS A 68 -5.22 -1.83 4.20
C HIS A 68 -5.30 -3.07 3.31
N GLY A 69 -6.19 -4.01 3.66
CA GLY A 69 -6.34 -5.29 2.97
C GLY A 69 -6.50 -5.18 1.45
N ALA A 70 -7.46 -4.38 0.98
CA ALA A 70 -7.74 -4.24 -0.46
C ALA A 70 -6.55 -3.65 -1.26
N PRO A 71 -5.95 -2.50 -0.89
CA PRO A 71 -4.75 -2.01 -1.56
C PRO A 71 -3.57 -2.98 -1.52
N ILE A 72 -3.37 -3.73 -0.44
CA ILE A 72 -2.33 -4.76 -0.37
C ILE A 72 -2.65 -5.91 -1.34
N GLY A 73 -3.90 -6.36 -1.40
CA GLY A 73 -4.37 -7.33 -2.40
C GLY A 73 -4.07 -6.91 -3.82
N ALA A 74 -4.35 -5.64 -4.14
CA ALA A 74 -4.03 -5.03 -5.42
C ALA A 74 -2.51 -4.99 -5.68
N ILE A 75 -1.68 -4.66 -4.68
CA ILE A 75 -0.20 -4.69 -4.84
C ILE A 75 0.28 -6.10 -5.20
N HIS A 76 -0.25 -7.16 -4.57
CA HIS A 76 0.07 -8.55 -4.98
C HIS A 76 -0.39 -8.81 -6.41
N GLN A 77 -1.61 -8.41 -6.80
CA GLN A 77 -2.09 -8.57 -8.17
C GLN A 77 -1.19 -7.86 -9.19
N ILE A 78 -0.81 -6.61 -8.93
CA ILE A 78 -0.02 -5.78 -9.84
C ILE A 78 1.41 -6.32 -9.97
N LEU A 79 2.05 -6.67 -8.86
CA LEU A 79 3.48 -7.02 -8.86
C LEU A 79 3.74 -8.50 -9.14
N CYS A 80 2.79 -9.40 -8.87
CA CYS A 80 2.98 -10.84 -9.09
C CYS A 80 1.82 -11.56 -9.78
N GLY A 81 0.85 -10.82 -10.32
CA GLY A 81 -0.23 -11.36 -11.15
C GLY A 81 -1.33 -12.11 -10.40
N SER A 82 -1.31 -12.10 -9.06
CA SER A 82 -2.28 -12.81 -8.23
C SER A 82 -2.68 -11.98 -7.02
N TRP A 83 -3.97 -11.65 -6.93
CA TRP A 83 -4.57 -10.98 -5.79
C TRP A 83 -4.41 -11.82 -4.53
N LYS A 84 -3.93 -11.19 -3.46
CA LYS A 84 -3.76 -11.86 -2.18
C LYS A 84 -3.89 -10.88 -1.02
N TYR A 85 -4.89 -11.11 -0.20
CA TYR A 85 -4.95 -10.45 1.09
C TYR A 85 -3.98 -11.09 2.08
N VAL A 86 -3.50 -10.27 3.01
CA VAL A 86 -2.48 -10.66 3.98
C VAL A 86 -2.94 -10.30 5.38
N GLY A 87 -2.37 -10.98 6.37
CA GLY A 87 -2.75 -10.76 7.75
C GLY A 87 -2.32 -9.40 8.31
N GLN A 88 -2.96 -8.99 9.40
CA GLN A 88 -2.60 -7.74 10.10
C GLN A 88 -1.13 -7.74 10.51
N ALA A 89 -0.48 -6.59 10.32
CA ALA A 89 0.95 -6.39 10.61
C ALA A 89 1.89 -7.44 9.98
N THR A 90 1.47 -8.15 8.94
CA THR A 90 2.37 -9.03 8.18
C THR A 90 3.10 -8.25 7.09
N VAL A 91 4.27 -8.74 6.68
CA VAL A 91 5.11 -8.05 5.69
C VAL A 91 5.19 -8.87 4.41
N SER A 92 4.97 -8.21 3.27
CA SER A 92 5.29 -8.77 1.95
C SER A 92 6.42 -7.97 1.33
N LYS A 93 7.41 -8.64 0.74
CA LYS A 93 8.59 -8.02 0.14
C LYS A 93 8.67 -8.38 -1.33
N PHE A 94 8.74 -7.36 -2.17
CA PHE A 94 8.84 -7.48 -3.62
C PHE A 94 10.14 -6.82 -4.07
N VAL A 95 10.91 -7.51 -4.91
CA VAL A 95 12.20 -7.04 -5.42
C VAL A 95 12.15 -7.01 -6.94
N LYS A 96 12.31 -5.82 -7.52
CA LYS A 96 12.41 -5.65 -8.97
C LYS A 96 13.71 -6.26 -9.48
N LYS A 97 13.62 -7.09 -10.51
CA LYS A 97 14.76 -7.70 -11.20
C LYS A 97 15.17 -6.85 -12.40
N SER A 98 16.34 -7.13 -12.96
CA SER A 98 16.90 -6.41 -14.11
C SER A 98 16.01 -6.44 -15.36
N ASN A 99 15.18 -7.48 -15.51
CA ASN A 99 14.20 -7.60 -16.59
C ASN A 99 12.89 -6.81 -16.32
N GLY A 100 12.83 -6.02 -15.24
CA GLY A 100 11.66 -5.23 -14.87
C GLY A 100 10.59 -6.00 -14.09
N HIS A 101 10.66 -7.32 -14.00
CA HIS A 101 9.70 -8.13 -13.26
C HIS A 101 9.99 -8.10 -11.76
N TYR A 102 8.95 -8.25 -10.94
CA TYR A 102 9.10 -8.35 -9.50
C TYR A 102 9.15 -9.80 -9.02
N VAL A 103 10.04 -10.08 -8.08
CA VAL A 103 10.07 -11.34 -7.32
C VAL A 103 9.54 -11.07 -5.92
N LYS A 104 8.54 -11.84 -5.51
CA LYS A 104 8.00 -11.82 -4.15
C LYS A 104 8.88 -12.69 -3.24
N GLU A 105 9.80 -12.05 -2.52
CA GLU A 105 10.70 -12.73 -1.58
C GLU A 105 9.99 -13.11 -0.27
N LEU A 106 9.03 -12.30 0.17
CA LEU A 106 8.19 -12.57 1.33
C LEU A 106 6.72 -12.37 0.98
N SER A 107 5.83 -13.21 1.52
CA SER A 107 4.39 -13.07 1.35
C SER A 107 3.69 -13.28 2.67
N SER A 108 3.07 -12.22 3.20
CA SER A 108 2.35 -12.27 4.48
C SER A 108 3.23 -12.80 5.63
N ASP A 109 4.52 -12.42 5.64
CA ASP A 109 5.46 -12.88 6.67
C ASP A 109 5.09 -12.31 8.04
N ALA A 110 4.93 -13.21 9.00
CA ALA A 110 4.61 -12.91 10.39
C ALA A 110 5.76 -13.31 11.33
N SER A 111 6.93 -13.68 10.80
CA SER A 111 8.04 -14.24 11.59
C SER A 111 8.48 -13.30 12.72
N HIS A 112 8.42 -12.00 12.46
CA HIS A 112 8.74 -10.91 13.38
C HIS A 112 7.72 -10.67 14.51
N LEU A 113 6.50 -11.22 14.40
CA LEU A 113 5.47 -11.02 15.40
C LEU A 113 5.67 -11.95 16.60
N SER A 114 5.57 -11.42 17.82
CA SER A 114 5.59 -12.21 19.05
C SER A 114 4.34 -13.08 19.20
N ASP A 115 3.19 -12.59 18.72
CA ASP A 115 1.93 -13.32 18.63
C ASP A 115 1.50 -13.43 17.17
N LYS A 116 1.29 -14.68 16.71
CA LYS A 116 0.91 -15.00 15.33
C LYS A 116 -0.54 -15.51 15.25
N THR A 117 -1.29 -15.42 16.34
CA THR A 117 -2.69 -15.83 16.38
C THR A 117 -3.59 -14.74 15.83
N ASN A 118 -4.70 -15.14 15.22
CA ASN A 118 -5.77 -14.25 14.77
C ASN A 118 -5.33 -13.06 13.89
N LEU A 119 -4.35 -13.25 12.99
CA LEU A 119 -3.88 -12.23 12.06
C LEU A 119 -4.88 -11.96 10.91
N ARG A 120 -6.19 -12.08 11.13
CA ARG A 120 -7.14 -12.20 10.03
C ARG A 120 -7.02 -11.04 9.04
N PRO A 121 -7.03 -11.32 7.73
CA PRO A 121 -7.10 -10.29 6.71
C PRO A 121 -8.48 -9.59 6.67
N TRP A 122 -9.49 -10.18 7.33
CA TRP A 122 -10.87 -9.68 7.58
C TRP A 122 -11.51 -10.40 8.78
#